data_AF-A0AA95FJ86-F1
#
_entry.id   AF-A0AA95FJ86-F1
#
_cell.length_a   1.000
_cell.length_b   1.000
_cell.length_c   1.000
_cell.angle_alpha   90.00
_cell.angle_beta   90.00
_cell.angle_gamma   90.00
#
_symmetry.space_group_name_H-M   'P 1'
#
loop_
_entity.id
_entity.type
_entity.pdbx_description
1 polymer ?
#
loop_
_entity_poly.entity_id
_entity_poly.type
_entity_poly.pdbx_seq_one_letter_code
_entity_poly.pdbx_strand_id
1 'polypeptide(L)' 'MGKGDKKSRKGKINNGSYGKRRPRRKSKSAVASEGQSKN' A
#
# COMPACT_ATOMS: atom_id res chain seq x y z
N MET A 1 -11.02 4.30 6.66
CA MET A 1 -10.31 3.00 6.77
C MET A 1 -9.57 2.92 8.10
N GLY A 2 -9.90 1.94 8.94
CA GLY A 2 -9.40 1.81 10.31
C GLY A 2 -8.19 0.87 10.45
N LYS A 3 -7.90 0.50 11.70
CA LYS A 3 -6.78 -0.40 12.02
C LYS A 3 -6.95 -1.82 11.49
N GLY A 4 -8.19 -2.29 11.35
CA GLY A 4 -8.51 -3.63 10.83
C GLY A 4 -8.43 -3.77 9.31
N ASP A 5 -8.36 -2.68 8.56
CA ASP A 5 -8.30 -2.75 7.10
C ASP A 5 -6.87 -3.03 6.61
N LYS A 6 -6.59 -4.31 6.36
CA LYS A 6 -5.30 -4.83 5.86
C LYS A 6 -4.85 -4.26 4.52
N LYS A 7 -5.75 -3.67 3.72
CA LYS A 7 -5.41 -3.04 2.43
C LYS A 7 -5.02 -1.57 2.60
N SER A 8 -5.51 -0.90 3.64
CA SER A 8 -5.18 0.50 3.93
C SER A 8 -3.74 0.67 4.42
N ARG A 9 -3.19 1.89 4.30
CA ARG A 9 -1.89 2.21 4.92
C ARG A 9 -1.94 1.94 6.43
N LYS A 10 -3.01 2.38 7.10
CA LYS A 10 -3.19 2.29 8.57
C LYS A 10 -3.24 0.84 9.05
N GLY A 11 -4.00 -0.04 8.40
CA GLY A 11 -4.02 -1.46 8.77
C GLY A 11 -2.74 -2.22 8.39
N LYS A 12 -2.06 -1.84 7.30
CA LYS A 12 -0.69 -2.33 7.02
C LYS A 12 0.32 -1.91 8.10
N ILE A 13 0.14 -0.75 8.74
CA ILE A 13 0.96 -0.35 9.90
C ILE A 13 0.75 -1.34 11.05
N ASN A 14 -0.51 -1.58 11.45
CA ASN A 14 -0.78 -2.42 12.62
C ASN A 14 -0.42 -3.88 12.38
N ASN A 15 -0.61 -4.39 11.16
CA ASN A 15 -0.27 -5.77 10.82
C ASN A 15 1.22 -5.94 10.47
N GLY A 16 2.03 -4.89 10.49
CA GLY A 16 3.46 -4.93 10.15
C GLY A 16 3.80 -5.26 8.69
N SER A 17 2.79 -5.36 7.81
CA SER A 17 2.98 -5.74 6.41
C SER A 17 3.27 -4.53 5.51
N TYR A 18 3.86 -4.79 4.35
CA TYR A 18 4.23 -3.76 3.38
C TYR A 18 3.41 -3.87 2.10
N GLY A 19 3.63 -2.93 1.18
CA GLY A 19 3.14 -2.99 -0.19
C GLY A 19 2.89 -1.61 -0.74
N LYS A 20 2.17 -1.52 -1.87
CA LYS A 20 1.90 -0.27 -2.59
C LYS A 20 1.54 0.92 -1.69
N ARG A 21 0.61 0.74 -0.74
CA ARG A 21 0.16 1.80 0.17
C ARG A 21 1.06 2.02 1.40
N ARG A 22 1.96 1.08 1.76
CA ARG A 22 2.98 1.18 2.83
C ARG A 22 4.33 0.65 2.33
N PRO A 23 5.10 1.44 1.56
CA PRO A 23 6.39 1.04 1.03
C PRO A 23 7.49 1.11 2.10
N ARG A 24 8.50 0.23 1.99
CA ARG A 24 9.69 0.22 2.90
C ARG A 24 10.70 1.32 2.57
N ARG A 25 10.87 1.61 1.29
CA ARG A 25 11.83 2.60 0.77
C ARG A 25 11.05 3.57 -0.10
N LYS A 26 11.32 4.88 0.05
CA LYS A 26 10.60 5.95 -0.67
C LYS A 26 10.64 5.77 -2.20
N SER A 27 11.67 5.12 -2.72
CA SER A 27 11.86 4.84 -4.16
C SER A 27 10.88 3.83 -4.77
N LYS A 28 10.23 2.96 -3.97
CA LYS A 28 9.27 1.95 -4.50
C LYS A 28 7.82 2.41 -4.46
N SER A 29 7.53 3.59 -3.89
CA SER A 29 6.16 4.12 -3.73
C SER A 29 5.61 4.81 -4.98
N ALA A 30 6.49 5.43 -5.76
CA ALA A 30 6.09 6.35 -6.82
C ALA A 30 5.66 5.62 -8.11
N VAL A 31 6.04 4.36 -8.29
CA VAL A 31 5.91 3.66 -9.59
C VAL A 31 4.62 2.85 -9.74
N ALA A 32 3.65 3.02 -8.85
CA ALA A 32 2.44 2.19 -8.87
C ALA A 32 1.16 2.99 -9.11
N SER A 33 1.19 4.27 -9.46
CA SER A 33 -0.04 5.01 -9.79
C SER A 33 -0.42 4.98 -11.27
N GLU A 34 0.22 4.17 -12.11
CA GLU A 34 -0.23 4.00 -13.50
C GLU A 34 -0.30 2.53 -13.91
N GLY A 35 -1.41 2.18 -14.55
CA GLY A 35 -1.57 0.95 -15.33
C GLY A 35 -1.83 -0.31 -14.52
N GLN A 36 -3.10 -0.64 -14.27
CA GLN A 36 -3.74 -1.84 -14.85
C GLN A 36 -5.26 -1.68 -14.65
N SER A 37 -5.82 -0.75 -15.41
CA SER A 37 -7.12 -1.00 -16.05
C SER A 37 -6.78 -1.87 -17.25
N LYS A 38 -7.03 -3.17 -17.18
CA LYS A 38 -7.09 -4.01 -18.37
C LYS A 38 -8.55 -4.33 -18.62
N ASN A 39 -8.94 -4.03 -19.86
CA ASN A 39 -10.23 -4.15 -20.52
C ASN A 39 -11.11 -5.31 -20.07
#